data_AF-A0A1Q3EEH0-F1
#
_entry.id   AF-A0A1Q3EEH0-F1
#
_cell.length_a   1.000
_cell.length_b   1.000
_cell.length_c   1.000
_cell.angle_alpha   90.00
_cell.angle_beta   90.00
_cell.angle_gamma   90.00
#
_symmetry.space_group_name_H-M   'P 1'
#
loop_
_entity.id
_entity.type
_entity.pdbx_description
1 polymer ?
#
loop_
_entity_poly.entity_id
_entity_poly.type
_entity_poly.pdbx_seq_one_letter_code
_entity_poly.pdbx_strand_id
1 'polypeptide(L)'
;MRVVRSSSSTVRSCRRKDVEESKADHRTSTYTTPHLAKLRMHEMPLWLPKSYQDLNDLPSENIVYQPKLGGSKVVRTAPGVVIKYRGDLAEEVNCLNFARDHLSIRVPRVLHHPGDVRQSTLWDPRTEELPQVWYICMEEIQGVQLKEVIDSFTPLQLEHVASQIKAILADMHSVPAPHIGSVSGGPFQNSYFFPYAVKPQNAWTKVSDFIDHYHQLLMTFGTEEYAKELLANFPQDCPVNFTHGDLVPRNILVEGSTITGIQFLIYACYVHISLTIASEILKTGDLPLYVATKKDVYLQAHGHNFDGRERHVVIHWVNGTLADNPVTQIVQLSGIRGKFVFDSLVAKLRNPATLESHTQYYLGSFTRAERQLLLRLANEIEFDKTSVINGCRVWMRELLLKMVREKLISEETFEVIEEDVPLPKRMPEPDEAIEDSQRLQLH
;
A
#
# COMPACT_ATOMS: atom_id res chain seq x y z
N MET A 1 -3.17 59.32 -43.64
CA MET A 1 -2.90 59.51 -42.20
C MET A 1 -1.48 59.04 -41.91
N ARG A 2 -0.64 59.93 -41.36
CA ARG A 2 0.78 59.70 -40.99
C ARG A 2 0.88 59.17 -39.55
N VAL A 3 1.69 58.15 -39.33
CA VAL A 3 2.59 57.87 -38.17
C VAL A 3 3.59 56.84 -38.74
N VAL A 4 4.90 57.01 -39.01
CA VAL A 4 6.11 57.57 -38.38
C VAL A 4 6.69 56.75 -37.20
N ARG A 5 7.78 56.02 -37.55
CA ARG A 5 9.00 55.60 -36.79
C ARG A 5 8.91 54.41 -35.81
N SER A 6 9.68 53.33 -36.04
CA SER A 6 11.12 53.06 -35.71
C SER A 6 11.31 52.79 -34.20
N SER A 7 12.12 51.87 -33.68
CA SER A 7 13.35 51.20 -34.17
C SER A 7 13.82 50.16 -33.13
N SER A 8 14.81 49.36 -33.55
CA SER A 8 15.89 48.71 -32.79
C SER A 8 15.59 47.51 -31.89
N SER A 9 15.92 46.33 -32.42
CA SER A 9 16.32 45.13 -31.71
C SER A 9 17.74 45.27 -31.14
N THR A 10 17.92 44.98 -29.85
CA THR A 10 19.24 44.84 -29.21
C THR A 10 19.39 43.40 -28.72
N VAL A 11 20.28 42.66 -29.37
CA VAL A 11 20.72 41.32 -28.97
C VAL A 11 21.69 41.49 -27.79
N ARG A 12 21.30 41.04 -26.60
CA ARG A 12 22.20 40.92 -25.44
C ARG A 12 22.88 39.55 -25.45
N SER A 13 24.17 39.59 -25.78
CA SER A 13 25.14 38.53 -25.57
C SER A 13 25.39 38.32 -24.08
N CYS A 14 25.07 37.12 -23.57
CA CYS A 14 25.46 36.69 -22.22
C CYS A 14 26.92 36.23 -22.22
N ARG A 15 27.81 37.09 -21.70
CA ARG A 15 29.18 36.73 -21.30
C ARG A 15 29.13 35.70 -20.17
N ARG A 16 29.69 34.51 -20.42
CA ARG A 16 30.17 33.59 -19.38
C ARG A 16 31.25 34.32 -18.58
N LYS A 17 31.10 34.37 -17.26
CA LYS A 17 32.18 34.70 -16.32
C LYS A 17 32.84 33.39 -15.90
N ASP A 18 34.14 33.34 -16.10
CA ASP A 18 35.02 32.34 -15.55
C ASP A 18 34.97 32.40 -14.01
N VAL A 19 34.77 31.25 -13.38
CA VAL A 19 34.84 31.07 -11.93
C VAL A 19 36.18 30.42 -11.65
N GLU A 20 37.00 31.14 -10.87
CA GLU A 20 38.29 30.68 -10.36
C GLU A 20 38.12 29.43 -9.48
N GLU A 21 38.95 28.44 -9.78
CA GLU A 21 39.02 27.14 -9.14
C GLU A 21 39.88 27.26 -7.87
N SER A 22 39.26 27.22 -6.69
CA SER A 22 39.97 27.14 -5.41
C SER A 22 40.36 25.69 -5.11
N LYS A 23 41.66 25.43 -5.07
CA LYS A 23 42.24 24.17 -4.60
C LYS A 23 42.10 24.08 -3.09
N ALA A 24 41.24 23.17 -2.62
CA ALA A 24 41.22 22.73 -1.23
C ALA A 24 41.61 21.25 -1.17
N ASP A 25 42.72 20.99 -0.48
CA ASP A 25 43.24 19.68 -0.11
C ASP A 25 42.19 18.90 0.68
N HIS A 26 41.76 17.74 0.16
CA HIS A 26 41.06 16.72 0.93
C HIS A 26 41.80 15.40 0.80
N ARG A 27 42.38 15.00 1.93
CA ARG A 27 42.98 13.68 2.18
C ARG A 27 41.96 12.59 1.85
N THR A 28 42.27 11.79 0.85
CA THR A 28 41.57 10.56 0.48
C THR A 28 41.74 9.52 1.58
N SER A 29 40.66 9.29 2.33
CA SER A 29 40.46 8.08 3.13
C SER A 29 40.07 6.95 2.19
N THR A 30 40.97 5.98 2.02
CA THR A 30 40.78 4.78 1.20
C THR A 30 39.83 3.80 1.90
N TYR A 31 38.52 4.02 1.77
CA TYR A 31 37.57 2.94 1.86
C TYR A 31 37.49 2.28 0.48
N THR A 32 38.11 1.12 0.36
CA THR A 32 37.97 0.21 -0.79
C THR A 32 36.52 -0.24 -0.89
N THR A 33 35.72 0.49 -1.66
CA THR A 33 34.45 0.01 -2.20
C THR A 33 34.74 -1.25 -3.00
N PRO A 34 34.04 -2.38 -2.79
CA PRO A 34 34.12 -3.49 -3.71
C PRO A 34 33.61 -2.97 -5.05
N HIS A 35 34.54 -2.80 -6.00
CA HIS A 35 34.22 -2.59 -7.39
C HIS A 35 33.45 -3.85 -7.82
N LEU A 36 32.12 -3.81 -7.72
CA LEU A 36 31.22 -4.68 -8.46
C LEU A 36 31.67 -4.56 -9.90
N ALA A 37 32.39 -5.59 -10.35
CA ALA A 37 32.66 -5.78 -11.76
C ALA A 37 31.30 -5.64 -12.44
N LYS A 38 31.14 -4.60 -13.26
CA LYS A 38 30.18 -4.61 -14.37
C LYS A 38 30.62 -5.74 -15.29
N LEU A 39 30.43 -6.98 -14.84
CA LEU A 39 30.42 -8.16 -15.67
C LEU A 39 29.47 -7.82 -16.79
N ARG A 40 30.01 -7.78 -18.02
CA ARG A 40 29.24 -7.55 -19.22
C ARG A 40 28.16 -8.63 -19.23
N MET A 41 26.95 -8.30 -18.78
CA MET A 41 25.77 -9.17 -18.88
C MET A 41 25.37 -9.48 -20.34
N HIS A 42 26.17 -9.05 -21.31
CA HIS A 42 25.87 -9.09 -22.72
C HIS A 42 26.06 -10.45 -23.41
N GLU A 43 26.50 -11.51 -22.72
CA GLU A 43 26.84 -12.76 -23.42
C GLU A 43 26.22 -14.05 -22.86
N MET A 44 25.49 -14.02 -21.75
CA MET A 44 24.73 -15.21 -21.35
C MET A 44 23.35 -15.22 -22.04
N PRO A 45 23.00 -16.27 -22.80
CA PRO A 45 21.68 -16.37 -23.39
C PRO A 45 20.63 -16.39 -22.28
N LEU A 46 19.58 -15.58 -22.44
CA LEU A 46 18.47 -15.49 -21.50
C LEU A 46 17.74 -16.84 -21.47
N TRP A 47 17.69 -17.48 -20.30
CA TRP A 47 16.86 -18.68 -20.11
C TRP A 47 15.38 -18.28 -20.10
N LEU A 48 14.58 -18.96 -20.93
CA LEU A 48 13.16 -18.69 -21.10
C LEU A 48 12.34 -19.97 -20.82
N PRO A 49 11.31 -19.90 -19.96
CA PRO A 49 10.47 -21.04 -19.65
C PRO A 49 9.56 -21.39 -20.84
N LYS A 50 9.29 -22.69 -21.01
CA LYS A 50 8.36 -23.21 -22.02
C LYS A 50 7.01 -23.58 -21.41
N SER A 51 6.94 -23.75 -20.10
CA SER A 51 5.73 -24.12 -19.38
C SER A 51 5.66 -23.50 -17.97
N TYR A 52 4.49 -23.52 -17.34
CA TYR A 52 4.40 -23.21 -15.91
C TYR A 52 5.18 -24.19 -15.04
N GLN A 53 5.34 -25.44 -15.49
CA GLN A 53 6.06 -26.47 -14.74
C GLN A 53 7.54 -26.08 -14.60
N ASP A 54 8.17 -25.61 -15.68
CA ASP A 54 9.56 -25.10 -15.68
C ASP A 54 9.79 -24.04 -14.59
N LEU A 55 8.79 -23.20 -14.32
CA LEU A 55 8.86 -22.14 -13.31
C LEU A 55 8.44 -22.59 -11.91
N ASN A 56 7.57 -23.61 -11.80
CA ASN A 56 7.17 -24.18 -10.51
C ASN A 56 8.24 -25.13 -9.95
N ASP A 57 9.07 -25.73 -10.81
CA ASP A 57 10.17 -26.63 -10.45
C ASP A 57 11.45 -25.88 -10.04
N LEU A 58 11.45 -24.55 -10.11
CA LEU A 58 12.55 -23.75 -9.61
C LEU A 58 12.71 -23.94 -8.09
N PRO A 59 13.94 -23.98 -7.58
CA PRO A 59 14.20 -24.04 -6.14
C PRO A 59 13.53 -22.90 -5.37
N SER A 60 13.23 -23.12 -4.08
CA SER A 60 12.49 -22.14 -3.27
C SER A 60 13.28 -20.84 -3.05
N GLU A 61 14.62 -20.89 -3.08
CA GLU A 61 15.50 -19.72 -3.01
C GLU A 61 15.37 -18.80 -4.24
N ASN A 62 14.83 -19.30 -5.35
CA ASN A 62 14.53 -18.50 -6.52
C ASN A 62 13.19 -17.77 -6.40
N ILE A 63 12.33 -18.10 -5.43
CA ILE A 63 11.03 -17.47 -5.25
C ILE A 63 11.21 -16.09 -4.59
N VAL A 64 10.94 -15.03 -5.35
CA VAL A 64 10.98 -13.64 -4.87
C VAL A 64 9.64 -13.25 -4.23
N TYR A 65 8.54 -13.67 -4.85
CA TYR A 65 7.20 -13.38 -4.36
C TYR A 65 6.24 -14.52 -4.70
N GLN A 66 5.47 -14.94 -3.70
CA GLN A 66 4.39 -15.91 -3.86
C GLN A 66 3.16 -15.47 -3.06
N PRO A 67 2.03 -15.19 -3.72
CA PRO A 67 0.79 -14.84 -3.02
C PRO A 67 0.20 -16.08 -2.31
N LYS A 68 -0.46 -15.85 -1.17
CA LYS A 68 -1.08 -16.92 -0.36
C LYS A 68 -2.32 -17.54 -1.03
N LEU A 69 -3.06 -16.77 -1.83
CA LEU A 69 -4.37 -17.15 -2.38
C LEU A 69 -4.36 -17.25 -3.91
N GLY A 70 -3.34 -17.90 -4.46
CA GLY A 70 -3.14 -17.91 -5.92
C GLY A 70 -2.83 -16.50 -6.47
N GLY A 71 -2.63 -16.41 -7.78
CA GLY A 71 -2.19 -15.19 -8.46
C GLY A 71 -0.76 -15.29 -9.00
N SER A 72 -0.25 -14.17 -9.50
CA SER A 72 1.07 -14.14 -10.15
C SER A 72 2.19 -14.39 -9.16
N LYS A 73 3.13 -15.26 -9.55
CA LYS A 73 4.37 -15.52 -8.82
C LYS A 73 5.51 -14.76 -9.47
N VAL A 74 6.55 -14.46 -8.70
CA VAL A 74 7.79 -13.85 -9.20
C VAL A 74 8.97 -14.69 -8.76
N VAL A 75 9.78 -15.08 -9.72
CA VAL A 75 10.97 -15.90 -9.51
C VAL A 75 12.19 -15.22 -10.11
N ARG A 76 13.36 -15.40 -9.49
CA ARG A 76 14.65 -14.97 -10.01
C ARG A 76 15.25 -16.12 -10.81
N THR A 77 15.57 -15.89 -12.09
CA THR A 77 16.10 -16.95 -12.97
C THR A 77 17.58 -16.77 -13.28
N ALA A 78 18.10 -15.55 -13.15
CA ALA A 78 19.51 -15.21 -13.24
C ALA A 78 19.79 -13.94 -12.42
N PRO A 79 21.06 -13.62 -12.11
CA PRO A 79 21.40 -12.35 -11.46
C PRO A 79 20.84 -11.16 -12.26
N GLY A 80 20.04 -10.32 -11.61
CA GLY A 80 19.45 -9.13 -12.25
C GLY A 80 18.24 -9.42 -13.15
N VAL A 81 17.71 -10.66 -13.15
CA VAL A 81 16.58 -11.07 -14.00
C VAL A 81 15.52 -11.77 -13.17
N VAL A 82 14.29 -11.28 -13.28
CA VAL A 82 13.11 -11.91 -12.67
C VAL A 82 12.06 -12.24 -13.73
N ILE A 83 11.33 -13.32 -13.49
CA ILE A 83 10.18 -13.73 -14.28
C ILE A 83 8.94 -13.66 -13.40
N LYS A 84 7.93 -12.90 -13.86
CA LYS A 84 6.58 -12.93 -13.31
C LYS A 84 5.71 -13.84 -14.17
N TYR A 85 4.91 -14.70 -13.57
CA TYR A 85 4.06 -15.64 -14.30
C TYR A 85 2.77 -15.98 -13.56
N ARG A 86 1.83 -16.59 -14.28
CA ARG A 86 0.41 -16.86 -13.94
C ARG A 86 -0.48 -15.63 -14.11
N GLY A 87 -1.47 -15.77 -15.00
CA GLY A 87 -2.39 -14.72 -15.42
C GLY A 87 -2.14 -14.26 -16.86
N ASP A 88 -3.07 -13.49 -17.43
CA ASP A 88 -2.80 -12.68 -18.62
C ASP A 88 -2.03 -11.42 -18.18
N LEU A 89 -0.78 -11.31 -18.62
CA LEU A 89 0.14 -10.24 -18.25
C LEU A 89 0.35 -9.22 -19.39
N ALA A 90 -0.43 -9.29 -20.47
CA ALA A 90 -0.29 -8.38 -21.62
C ALA A 90 -0.40 -6.90 -21.21
N GLU A 91 -1.36 -6.58 -20.33
CA GLU A 91 -1.54 -5.21 -19.86
C GLU A 91 -0.36 -4.72 -19.03
N GLU A 92 0.24 -5.58 -18.20
CA GLU A 92 1.41 -5.19 -17.41
C GLU A 92 2.63 -4.92 -18.31
N VAL A 93 2.81 -5.68 -19.40
CA VAL A 93 3.85 -5.38 -20.39
C VAL A 93 3.62 -4.01 -21.03
N ASN A 94 2.38 -3.72 -21.46
CA ASN A 94 2.03 -2.45 -22.06
C ASN A 94 2.28 -1.29 -21.09
N CYS A 95 1.87 -1.42 -19.83
CA CYS A 95 2.07 -0.41 -18.79
C CYS A 95 3.54 -0.20 -18.44
N LEU A 96 4.35 -1.26 -18.35
CA LEU A 96 5.80 -1.14 -18.09
C LEU A 96 6.53 -0.40 -19.21
N ASN A 97 6.23 -0.74 -20.47
CA ASN A 97 6.81 -0.04 -21.61
C ASN A 97 6.35 1.41 -21.66
N PHE A 98 5.05 1.66 -21.48
CA PHE A 98 4.49 3.02 -21.46
C PHE A 98 5.14 3.88 -20.37
N ALA A 99 5.20 3.39 -19.13
CA ALA A 99 5.78 4.10 -18.00
C ALA A 99 7.27 4.41 -18.24
N ARG A 100 8.04 3.46 -18.76
CA ARG A 100 9.46 3.66 -19.07
C ARG A 100 9.67 4.76 -20.12
N ASP A 101 8.78 4.84 -21.10
CA ASP A 101 8.93 5.75 -22.22
C ASP A 101 8.43 7.18 -21.90
N HIS A 102 7.55 7.33 -20.89
CA HIS A 102 6.89 8.62 -20.58
C HIS A 102 7.18 9.18 -19.19
N LEU A 103 7.67 8.37 -18.25
CA LEU A 103 7.93 8.79 -16.87
C LEU A 103 9.42 8.80 -16.56
N SER A 104 9.82 9.67 -15.64
CA SER A 104 11.17 9.74 -15.09
C SER A 104 11.47 8.60 -14.12
N ILE A 105 10.44 7.92 -13.61
CA ILE A 105 10.62 6.88 -12.61
C ILE A 105 11.15 5.57 -13.22
N ARG A 106 12.11 4.95 -12.54
CA ARG A 106 12.59 3.62 -12.87
C ARG A 106 11.52 2.55 -12.60
N VAL A 107 11.14 1.86 -13.66
CA VAL A 107 10.31 0.64 -13.65
C VAL A 107 11.08 -0.53 -14.28
N PRO A 108 10.71 -1.80 -14.01
CA PRO A 108 11.39 -2.95 -14.59
C PRO A 108 11.37 -2.89 -16.11
N ARG A 109 12.53 -3.04 -16.75
CA ARG A 109 12.59 -3.17 -18.22
C ARG A 109 12.12 -4.56 -18.62
N VAL A 110 11.09 -4.63 -19.47
CA VAL A 110 10.68 -5.89 -20.10
C VAL A 110 11.80 -6.37 -21.03
N LEU A 111 12.30 -7.58 -20.75
CA LEU A 111 13.34 -8.25 -21.53
C LEU A 111 12.74 -9.21 -22.55
N HIS A 112 11.70 -9.95 -22.15
CA HIS A 112 11.00 -10.90 -23.00
C HIS A 112 9.61 -11.20 -22.46
N HIS A 113 8.68 -11.54 -23.34
CA HIS A 113 7.42 -12.19 -23.02
C HIS A 113 6.99 -13.05 -24.23
N PRO A 114 6.22 -14.13 -24.04
CA PRO A 114 5.61 -14.85 -25.15
C PRO A 114 4.41 -14.06 -25.71
N GLY A 115 3.98 -14.41 -26.91
CA GLY A 115 2.73 -13.91 -27.51
C GLY A 115 2.73 -12.44 -27.95
N ASP A 116 1.59 -12.00 -28.48
CA ASP A 116 1.34 -10.63 -28.91
C ASP A 116 0.54 -9.86 -27.84
N VAL A 117 1.15 -8.82 -27.26
CA VAL A 117 0.52 -7.97 -26.23
C VAL A 117 -0.69 -7.18 -26.72
N ARG A 118 -0.88 -7.10 -28.04
CA ARG A 118 -2.05 -6.44 -28.66
C ARG A 118 -3.27 -7.35 -28.69
N GLN A 119 -3.07 -8.65 -28.56
CA GLN A 119 -4.12 -9.66 -28.58
C GLN A 119 -4.33 -10.18 -27.15
N SER A 120 -4.96 -9.35 -26.31
CA SER A 120 -5.41 -9.85 -25.01
C SER A 120 -6.42 -10.97 -25.25
N THR A 121 -6.08 -12.15 -24.73
CA THR A 121 -6.97 -13.28 -24.72
C THR A 121 -7.87 -13.17 -23.52
N LEU A 122 -9.16 -13.43 -23.70
CA LEU A 122 -10.10 -13.71 -22.63
C LEU A 122 -9.68 -15.02 -21.95
N TRP A 123 -8.70 -14.92 -21.06
CA TRP A 123 -8.14 -16.07 -20.36
C TRP A 123 -9.04 -16.45 -19.18
N ASP A 124 -9.49 -17.71 -19.18
CA ASP A 124 -10.20 -18.31 -18.07
C ASP A 124 -9.21 -19.08 -17.20
N PRO A 125 -8.99 -18.69 -15.93
CA PRO A 125 -8.10 -19.41 -15.03
C PRO A 125 -8.50 -20.87 -14.76
N ARG A 126 -9.70 -21.28 -15.18
CA ARG A 126 -10.22 -22.64 -15.06
C ARG A 126 -9.84 -23.53 -16.26
N THR A 127 -9.32 -22.97 -17.35
CA THR A 127 -8.85 -23.76 -18.50
C THR A 127 -7.35 -24.03 -18.38
N GLU A 128 -6.89 -25.13 -19.01
CA GLU A 128 -5.46 -25.45 -19.10
C GLU A 128 -4.74 -24.62 -20.19
N GLU A 129 -5.49 -23.83 -20.96
CA GLU A 129 -4.94 -22.98 -22.01
C GLU A 129 -4.15 -21.81 -21.41
N LEU A 130 -2.92 -21.64 -21.89
CA LEU A 130 -2.09 -20.52 -21.51
C LEU A 130 -2.56 -19.24 -22.22
N PRO A 131 -2.64 -18.10 -21.51
CA PRO A 131 -2.82 -16.82 -22.19
C PRO A 131 -1.63 -16.54 -23.12
N GLN A 132 -1.81 -15.66 -24.10
CA GLN A 132 -0.74 -15.28 -25.03
C GLN A 132 0.51 -14.80 -24.27
N VAL A 133 0.29 -13.96 -23.26
CA VAL A 133 1.33 -13.40 -22.40
C VAL A 133 1.20 -13.99 -20.99
N TRP A 134 1.61 -15.25 -20.83
CA TRP A 134 1.49 -15.98 -19.56
C TRP A 134 2.67 -15.80 -18.59
N TYR A 135 3.76 -15.20 -19.06
CA TYR A 135 4.87 -14.71 -18.24
C TYR A 135 5.48 -13.43 -18.81
N ILE A 136 6.18 -12.68 -17.96
CA ILE A 136 7.04 -11.57 -18.35
C ILE A 136 8.41 -11.78 -17.72
N CYS A 137 9.46 -11.78 -18.53
CA CYS A 137 10.84 -11.69 -18.10
C CYS A 137 11.29 -10.23 -18.09
N MET A 138 11.82 -9.75 -16.98
CA MET A 138 12.17 -8.35 -16.78
C MET A 138 13.44 -8.19 -15.95
N GLU A 139 14.03 -6.99 -16.01
CA GLU A 139 15.14 -6.61 -15.14
C GLU A 139 14.70 -6.55 -13.67
N GLU A 140 15.54 -7.09 -12.81
CA GLU A 140 15.40 -6.92 -11.36
C GLU A 140 15.93 -5.54 -10.95
N ILE A 141 15.04 -4.70 -10.44
CA ILE A 141 15.43 -3.43 -9.81
C ILE A 141 16.04 -3.74 -8.44
N GLN A 142 17.24 -3.19 -8.19
CA GLN A 142 17.93 -3.32 -6.92
C GLN A 142 17.25 -2.48 -5.82
N GLY A 143 17.16 -3.02 -4.62
CA GLY A 143 16.59 -2.35 -3.45
C GLY A 143 15.83 -3.34 -2.56
N VAL A 144 15.40 -2.84 -1.41
CA VAL A 144 14.49 -3.55 -0.49
C VAL A 144 13.10 -2.94 -0.59
N GLN A 145 12.05 -3.71 -0.32
CA GLN A 145 10.69 -3.16 -0.33
C GLN A 145 10.56 -2.12 0.79
N LEU A 146 9.97 -0.96 0.50
CA LEU A 146 9.76 0.09 1.49
C LEU A 146 9.00 -0.46 2.72
N LYS A 147 8.02 -1.36 2.52
CA LYS A 147 7.29 -2.04 3.59
C LYS A 147 8.21 -2.68 4.64
N GLU A 148 9.35 -3.21 4.25
CA GLU A 148 10.26 -3.96 5.14
C GLU A 148 11.10 -3.06 6.03
N VAL A 149 11.33 -1.81 5.59
CA VAL A 149 12.28 -0.90 6.25
C VAL A 149 11.68 0.39 6.77
N ILE A 150 10.46 0.75 6.32
CA ILE A 150 9.82 2.03 6.65
C ILE A 150 9.69 2.29 8.16
N ASP A 151 9.49 1.24 8.96
CA ASP A 151 9.36 1.37 10.42
C ASP A 151 10.68 1.71 11.13
N SER A 152 11.82 1.40 10.49
CA SER A 152 13.16 1.72 10.97
C SER A 152 13.64 3.12 10.58
N PHE A 153 12.92 3.80 9.67
CA PHE A 153 13.36 5.10 9.16
C PHE A 153 13.18 6.20 10.19
N THR A 154 14.20 7.06 10.26
CA THR A 154 14.13 8.32 10.99
C THR A 154 13.09 9.26 10.36
N PRO A 155 12.59 10.27 11.09
CA PRO A 155 11.70 11.28 10.52
C PRO A 155 12.23 11.92 9.23
N LEU A 156 13.52 12.27 9.18
CA LEU A 156 14.16 12.86 8.00
C LEU A 156 14.16 11.90 6.80
N GLN A 157 14.40 10.61 7.02
CA GLN A 157 14.34 9.60 5.96
C GLN A 157 12.92 9.44 5.42
N LEU A 158 11.91 9.51 6.28
CA LEU A 158 10.50 9.41 5.86
C LEU A 158 10.05 10.64 5.09
N GLU A 159 10.48 11.83 5.50
CA GLU A 159 10.25 13.05 4.74
C GLU A 159 10.91 12.98 3.37
N HIS A 160 12.14 12.47 3.30
CA HIS A 160 12.83 12.23 2.03
C HIS A 160 12.07 11.25 1.13
N VAL A 161 11.60 10.11 1.66
CA VAL A 161 10.78 9.16 0.88
C VAL A 161 9.47 9.80 0.43
N ALA A 162 8.76 10.50 1.31
CA ALA A 162 7.51 11.17 1.00
C ALA A 162 7.67 12.21 -0.11
N SER A 163 8.77 12.99 -0.09
CA SER A 163 9.07 13.95 -1.16
C SER A 163 9.28 13.29 -2.52
N GLN A 164 9.94 12.12 -2.56
CA GLN A 164 10.14 11.35 -3.80
C GLN A 164 8.82 10.75 -4.30
N ILE A 165 8.00 10.18 -3.41
CA ILE A 165 6.65 9.69 -3.78
C ILE A 165 5.80 10.83 -4.35
N LYS A 166 5.86 12.02 -3.75
CA LYS A 166 5.16 13.21 -4.26
C LYS A 166 5.64 13.59 -5.66
N ALA A 167 6.95 13.58 -5.91
CA ALA A 167 7.51 13.87 -7.22
C ALA A 167 7.08 12.82 -8.26
N ILE A 168 7.10 11.53 -7.90
CA ILE A 168 6.63 10.43 -8.75
C ILE A 168 5.16 10.59 -9.12
N LEU A 169 4.31 10.91 -8.16
CA LEU A 169 2.88 11.12 -8.41
C LEU A 169 2.64 12.34 -9.31
N ALA A 170 3.39 13.42 -9.10
CA ALA A 170 3.33 14.59 -9.99
C ALA A 170 3.76 14.23 -11.43
N ASP A 171 4.80 13.40 -11.59
CA ASP A 171 5.28 12.93 -12.88
C ASP A 171 4.24 12.05 -13.59
N MET A 172 3.63 11.09 -12.88
CA MET A 172 2.50 10.30 -13.40
C MET A 172 1.33 11.18 -13.85
N HIS A 173 0.99 12.22 -13.09
CA HIS A 173 -0.10 13.14 -13.44
C HIS A 173 0.23 14.09 -14.59
N SER A 174 1.50 14.24 -14.93
CA SER A 174 1.91 15.05 -16.08
C SER A 174 1.57 14.39 -17.43
N VAL A 175 1.15 13.12 -17.41
CA VAL A 175 0.76 12.33 -18.58
C VAL A 175 -0.78 12.23 -18.65
N PRO A 176 -1.44 13.15 -19.37
CA PRO A 176 -2.90 13.12 -19.53
C PRO A 176 -3.33 11.99 -20.45
N ALA A 177 -4.57 11.54 -20.28
CA ALA A 177 -5.18 10.50 -21.08
C ALA A 177 -6.51 10.96 -21.67
N PRO A 178 -6.82 10.59 -22.94
CA PRO A 178 -8.08 10.95 -23.57
C PRO A 178 -9.25 10.05 -23.13
N HIS A 179 -8.97 8.95 -22.42
CA HIS A 179 -9.95 7.95 -22.01
C HIS A 179 -9.55 7.28 -20.69
N ILE A 180 -10.55 6.73 -19.99
CA ILE A 180 -10.43 5.89 -18.81
C ILE A 180 -10.38 4.44 -19.28
N GLY A 181 -9.24 3.77 -19.10
CA GLY A 181 -9.02 2.43 -19.65
C GLY A 181 -7.56 1.98 -19.59
N SER A 182 -7.26 1.01 -20.45
CA SER A 182 -5.90 0.53 -20.72
C SER A 182 -5.04 1.63 -21.34
N VAL A 183 -3.73 1.58 -21.06
CA VAL A 183 -2.75 2.47 -21.71
C VAL A 183 -2.69 2.30 -23.23
N SER A 184 -3.16 1.17 -23.73
CA SER A 184 -3.22 0.84 -25.16
C SER A 184 -4.44 1.43 -25.90
N GLY A 185 -5.35 2.12 -25.19
CA GLY A 185 -6.61 2.61 -25.78
C GLY A 185 -7.83 1.73 -25.53
N GLY A 186 -7.62 0.51 -25.03
CA GLY A 186 -8.68 -0.47 -24.80
C GLY A 186 -9.44 -0.31 -23.47
N PRO A 187 -10.46 -1.16 -23.22
CA PRO A 187 -11.16 -1.22 -21.94
C PRO A 187 -10.24 -1.61 -20.78
N PHE A 188 -10.74 -1.52 -19.56
CA PHE A 188 -10.04 -2.11 -18.41
C PHE A 188 -9.89 -3.61 -18.57
N GLN A 189 -8.63 -4.06 -18.51
CA GLN A 189 -8.31 -5.47 -18.59
C GLN A 189 -8.19 -6.14 -17.22
N ASN A 190 -8.44 -5.40 -16.13
CA ASN A 190 -8.22 -5.91 -14.78
C ASN A 190 -9.32 -6.89 -14.32
N SER A 191 -9.00 -8.19 -14.40
CA SER A 191 -9.84 -9.29 -13.93
C SER A 191 -10.05 -9.34 -12.41
N TYR A 192 -9.27 -8.59 -11.61
CA TYR A 192 -9.49 -8.47 -10.17
C TYR A 192 -10.62 -7.49 -9.83
N PHE A 193 -10.77 -6.40 -10.58
CA PHE A 193 -11.84 -5.42 -10.33
C PHE A 193 -13.16 -5.83 -10.99
N PHE A 194 -13.11 -6.44 -12.17
CA PHE A 194 -14.30 -6.83 -12.90
C PHE A 194 -14.32 -8.35 -13.10
N PRO A 195 -15.29 -9.07 -12.50
CA PRO A 195 -15.59 -10.42 -12.91
C PRO A 195 -15.78 -10.48 -14.43
N TYR A 196 -15.39 -11.60 -15.03
CA TYR A 196 -15.44 -11.82 -16.49
C TYR A 196 -16.76 -11.36 -17.13
N ALA A 197 -17.90 -11.66 -16.48
CA ALA A 197 -19.23 -11.36 -16.99
C ALA A 197 -19.58 -9.86 -17.04
N VAL A 198 -18.86 -9.00 -16.32
CA VAL A 198 -19.16 -7.56 -16.20
C VAL A 198 -17.98 -6.68 -16.60
N LYS A 199 -17.00 -7.28 -17.29
CA LYS A 199 -15.84 -6.58 -17.80
C LYS A 199 -16.28 -5.54 -18.84
N PRO A 200 -15.80 -4.30 -18.78
CA PRO A 200 -16.13 -3.31 -19.79
C PRO A 200 -15.63 -3.75 -21.16
N GLN A 201 -16.46 -3.53 -22.18
CA GLN A 201 -16.12 -3.87 -23.56
C GLN A 201 -15.30 -2.77 -24.24
N ASN A 202 -15.42 -1.52 -23.76
CA ASN A 202 -14.78 -0.35 -24.34
C ASN A 202 -14.13 0.52 -23.24
N ALA A 203 -13.15 1.33 -23.64
CA ALA A 203 -12.69 2.43 -22.80
C ALA A 203 -13.78 3.50 -22.67
N TRP A 204 -13.78 4.25 -21.57
CA TRP A 204 -14.71 5.36 -21.37
C TRP A 204 -14.06 6.68 -21.71
N THR A 205 -14.78 7.56 -22.41
CA THR A 205 -14.29 8.93 -22.69
C THR A 205 -14.75 9.94 -21.65
N LYS A 206 -15.69 9.55 -20.78
CA LYS A 206 -16.25 10.38 -19.72
C LYS A 206 -16.24 9.65 -18.38
N VAL A 207 -16.00 10.42 -17.32
CA VAL A 207 -16.06 9.93 -15.94
C VAL A 207 -17.48 9.51 -15.55
N SER A 208 -18.51 10.21 -16.05
CA SER A 208 -19.92 9.83 -15.83
C SER A 208 -20.22 8.41 -16.29
N ASP A 209 -19.78 8.04 -17.49
CA ASP A 209 -20.07 6.72 -18.07
C ASP A 209 -19.38 5.59 -17.29
N PHE A 210 -18.19 5.89 -16.74
CA PHE A 210 -17.48 5.01 -15.82
C PHE A 210 -18.24 4.84 -14.49
N ILE A 211 -18.72 5.93 -13.90
CA ILE A 211 -19.51 5.92 -12.66
C ILE A 211 -20.83 5.18 -12.86
N ASP A 212 -21.51 5.41 -13.97
CA ASP A 212 -22.76 4.73 -14.33
C ASP A 212 -22.56 3.22 -14.48
N HIS A 213 -21.44 2.78 -15.07
CA HIS A 213 -21.09 1.36 -15.14
C HIS A 213 -20.91 0.75 -13.74
N TYR A 214 -20.22 1.45 -12.83
CA TYR A 214 -20.10 1.01 -11.43
C TYR A 214 -21.45 1.00 -10.71
N HIS A 215 -22.31 1.99 -10.95
CA HIS A 215 -23.67 2.02 -10.39
C HIS A 215 -24.44 0.77 -10.81
N GLN A 216 -24.49 0.48 -12.11
CA GLN A 216 -25.15 -0.72 -12.64
C GLN A 216 -24.58 -2.01 -12.04
N LEU A 217 -23.26 -2.09 -11.87
CA LEU A 217 -22.62 -3.23 -11.23
C LEU A 217 -23.06 -3.37 -9.76
N LEU A 218 -23.02 -2.29 -8.98
CA LEU A 218 -23.44 -2.28 -7.58
C LEU A 218 -24.91 -2.67 -7.43
N MET A 219 -25.77 -2.28 -8.37
CA MET A 219 -27.19 -2.66 -8.38
C MET A 219 -27.42 -4.16 -8.57
N THR A 220 -26.42 -4.94 -9.00
CA THR A 220 -26.55 -6.41 -9.08
C THR A 220 -26.46 -7.11 -7.71
N PHE A 221 -25.94 -6.44 -6.68
CA PHE A 221 -25.74 -7.02 -5.35
C PHE A 221 -26.02 -6.09 -4.16
N GLY A 222 -26.36 -4.82 -4.40
CA GLY A 222 -26.63 -3.81 -3.38
C GLY A 222 -27.96 -3.08 -3.60
N THR A 223 -28.22 -2.06 -2.77
CA THR A 223 -29.37 -1.16 -2.92
C THR A 223 -28.98 0.13 -3.63
N GLU A 224 -29.97 0.84 -4.15
CA GLU A 224 -29.80 2.15 -4.80
C GLU A 224 -29.15 3.17 -3.85
N GLU A 225 -29.58 3.17 -2.59
CA GLU A 225 -29.05 4.06 -1.55
C GLU A 225 -27.57 3.77 -1.30
N TYR A 226 -27.19 2.50 -1.18
CA TYR A 226 -25.81 2.09 -1.00
C TYR A 226 -24.94 2.48 -2.19
N ALA A 227 -25.41 2.23 -3.42
CA ALA A 227 -24.68 2.58 -4.62
C ALA A 227 -24.47 4.11 -4.73
N LYS A 228 -25.52 4.90 -4.47
CA LYS A 228 -25.44 6.36 -4.45
C LYS A 228 -24.50 6.88 -3.37
N GLU A 229 -24.59 6.36 -2.15
CA GLU A 229 -23.71 6.76 -1.05
C GLU A 229 -22.24 6.49 -1.39
N LEU A 230 -21.94 5.29 -1.92
CA LEU A 230 -20.58 4.92 -2.30
C LEU A 230 -20.05 5.81 -3.44
N LEU A 231 -20.84 6.00 -4.50
CA LEU A 231 -20.44 6.73 -5.70
C LEU A 231 -20.50 8.25 -5.54
N ALA A 232 -21.20 8.78 -4.53
CA ALA A 232 -21.20 10.22 -4.22
C ALA A 232 -19.78 10.75 -3.89
N ASN A 233 -18.88 9.86 -3.46
CA ASN A 233 -17.48 10.18 -3.18
C ASN A 233 -16.59 10.17 -4.41
N PHE A 234 -17.10 9.74 -5.58
CA PHE A 234 -16.34 9.72 -6.82
C PHE A 234 -16.34 11.12 -7.43
N PRO A 235 -15.19 11.59 -7.94
CA PRO A 235 -15.14 12.85 -8.67
C PRO A 235 -15.97 12.76 -9.94
N GLN A 236 -16.80 13.78 -10.20
CA GLN A 236 -17.72 13.77 -11.34
C GLN A 236 -17.09 14.37 -12.61
N ASP A 237 -16.21 15.35 -12.45
CA ASP A 237 -15.52 16.03 -13.54
C ASP A 237 -14.06 16.25 -13.14
N CYS A 238 -13.17 15.37 -13.62
CA CYS A 238 -11.76 15.44 -13.30
C CYS A 238 -10.91 15.02 -14.50
N PRO A 239 -9.69 15.58 -14.63
CA PRO A 239 -8.73 15.10 -15.63
C PRO A 239 -8.39 13.63 -15.40
N VAL A 240 -8.33 12.88 -16.51
CA VAL A 240 -7.87 11.50 -16.50
C VAL A 240 -6.38 11.51 -16.81
N ASN A 241 -5.58 10.97 -15.89
CA ASN A 241 -4.13 10.89 -16.03
C ASN A 241 -3.66 9.45 -15.82
N PHE A 242 -2.40 9.18 -16.18
CA PHE A 242 -1.77 7.90 -15.85
C PHE A 242 -1.70 7.70 -14.33
N THR A 243 -2.06 6.50 -13.87
CA THR A 243 -1.87 6.07 -12.49
C THR A 243 -1.36 4.63 -12.43
N HIS A 244 -0.67 4.30 -11.34
CA HIS A 244 -0.22 2.94 -11.05
C HIS A 244 -1.35 2.01 -10.60
N GLY A 245 -2.39 2.53 -9.95
CA GLY A 245 -3.53 1.74 -9.43
C GLY A 245 -3.27 0.79 -8.25
N ASP A 246 -2.02 0.62 -7.79
CA ASP A 246 -1.64 -0.15 -6.58
C ASP A 246 -0.31 0.36 -6.03
N LEU A 247 -0.19 1.68 -5.88
CA LEU A 247 1.02 2.27 -5.34
C LEU A 247 1.03 2.14 -3.81
N VAL A 248 1.63 1.06 -3.34
CA VAL A 248 1.72 0.72 -1.90
C VAL A 248 3.16 0.39 -1.50
N PRO A 249 3.52 0.43 -0.21
CA PRO A 249 4.91 0.24 0.23
C PRO A 249 5.59 -1.06 -0.21
N ARG A 250 4.83 -2.14 -0.48
CA ARG A 250 5.40 -3.40 -1.01
C ARG A 250 5.85 -3.31 -2.48
N ASN A 251 5.35 -2.32 -3.22
CA ASN A 251 5.63 -2.10 -4.64
C ASN A 251 6.67 -0.98 -4.85
N ILE A 252 7.18 -0.36 -3.78
CA ILE A 252 8.19 0.70 -3.84
C ILE A 252 9.50 0.09 -3.34
N LEU A 253 10.56 0.15 -4.15
CA LEU A 253 11.89 -0.27 -3.75
C LEU A 253 12.73 0.92 -3.30
N VAL A 254 13.53 0.71 -2.26
CA VAL A 254 14.42 1.71 -1.70
C VAL A 254 15.82 1.18 -1.44
N GLU A 255 16.81 2.07 -1.50
CA GLU A 255 18.16 1.89 -0.97
C GLU A 255 18.41 3.02 0.04
N GLY A 256 18.50 2.66 1.32
CA GLY A 256 18.34 3.65 2.39
C GLY A 256 16.97 4.33 2.27
N SER A 257 16.93 5.67 2.23
CA SER A 257 15.69 6.43 2.01
C SER A 257 15.48 6.89 0.56
N THR A 258 16.30 6.43 -0.38
CA THR A 258 16.19 6.78 -1.80
C THR A 258 15.35 5.74 -2.51
N ILE A 259 14.32 6.16 -3.24
CA ILE A 259 13.50 5.27 -4.07
C ILE A 259 14.30 4.88 -5.30
N THR A 260 14.52 3.58 -5.47
CA THR A 260 15.29 3.04 -6.60
C THR A 260 14.40 2.58 -7.75
N GLY A 261 13.11 2.35 -7.48
CA GLY A 261 12.11 2.11 -8.51
C GLY A 261 10.76 1.65 -7.96
N ILE A 262 9.81 1.46 -8.87
CA ILE A 262 8.48 0.94 -8.58
C ILE A 262 8.25 -0.36 -9.34
N GLN A 263 7.70 -1.36 -8.64
CA GLN A 263 7.35 -2.68 -9.17
C GLN A 263 5.84 -2.83 -9.39
N PHE A 264 5.47 -3.72 -10.32
CA PHE A 264 4.12 -4.28 -10.49
C PHE A 264 3.00 -3.33 -10.94
N LEU A 265 3.00 -3.01 -12.23
CA LEU A 265 1.99 -2.16 -12.88
C LEU A 265 0.74 -2.92 -13.39
N ILE A 266 0.36 -4.08 -12.83
CA ILE A 266 -0.85 -4.82 -13.28
C ILE A 266 -2.09 -3.91 -13.27
N TYR A 267 -2.13 -2.98 -12.32
CA TYR A 267 -3.27 -2.10 -12.09
C TYR A 267 -3.08 -0.72 -12.70
N ALA A 268 -1.98 -0.51 -13.43
CA ALA A 268 -1.73 0.77 -14.04
C ALA A 268 -2.68 0.97 -15.20
N CYS A 269 -3.27 2.15 -15.23
CA CYS A 269 -4.36 2.49 -16.11
C CYS A 269 -4.56 3.99 -16.07
N TYR A 270 -5.49 4.46 -16.87
CA TYR A 270 -5.97 5.82 -16.81
C TYR A 270 -7.20 5.86 -15.90
N VAL A 271 -7.00 6.24 -14.62
CA VAL A 271 -8.07 6.39 -13.60
C VAL A 271 -7.72 7.56 -12.68
N HIS A 272 -8.73 8.16 -12.06
CA HIS A 272 -8.54 9.16 -11.02
C HIS A 272 -7.89 8.61 -9.74
N ILE A 273 -7.08 9.46 -9.09
CA ILE A 273 -6.19 9.08 -7.98
C ILE A 273 -6.92 8.85 -6.66
N SER A 274 -8.18 9.23 -6.48
CA SER A 274 -8.90 8.94 -5.22
C SER A 274 -8.95 7.43 -4.87
N LEU A 275 -8.68 6.53 -5.82
CA LEU A 275 -8.52 5.09 -5.59
C LEU A 275 -7.08 4.67 -5.23
N THR A 276 -6.09 5.52 -5.49
CA THR A 276 -4.72 5.37 -5.01
C THR A 276 -4.61 6.16 -3.69
N ILE A 277 -4.44 5.47 -2.57
CA ILE A 277 -4.50 5.93 -1.17
C ILE A 277 -3.69 7.23 -0.83
N ALA A 278 -2.99 7.84 -1.78
CA ALA A 278 -2.06 8.94 -1.56
C ALA A 278 -2.52 10.38 -1.95
N SER A 279 -3.58 10.63 -2.75
CA SER A 279 -3.80 12.03 -3.24
C SER A 279 -4.20 13.03 -2.18
N GLU A 280 -5.02 12.64 -1.20
CA GLU A 280 -5.57 13.63 -0.27
C GLU A 280 -4.60 13.98 0.86
N ILE A 281 -3.59 13.14 1.10
CA ILE A 281 -2.42 13.47 1.93
C ILE A 281 -1.56 14.56 1.27
N LEU A 282 -1.67 14.76 -0.06
CA LEU A 282 -0.86 15.71 -0.82
C LEU A 282 -1.53 17.06 -1.09
N LYS A 283 -2.86 17.17 -0.95
CA LYS A 283 -3.60 18.42 -1.20
C LYS A 283 -3.54 19.43 -0.06
N THR A 284 -3.28 19.00 1.18
CA THR A 284 -3.01 19.92 2.28
C THR A 284 -1.57 20.40 2.18
N GLY A 285 -1.36 21.42 1.34
CA GLY A 285 -0.07 22.08 1.07
C GLY A 285 0.62 22.70 2.28
N ASP A 286 0.07 22.55 3.47
CA ASP A 286 0.68 22.84 4.76
C ASP A 286 0.74 21.53 5.58
N LEU A 287 1.64 20.62 5.22
CA LEU A 287 2.21 19.75 6.24
C LEU A 287 3.25 20.62 6.95
N PRO A 288 2.94 21.20 8.13
CA PRO A 288 3.99 21.85 8.91
C PRO A 288 5.13 20.84 9.03
N LEU A 289 6.36 21.33 8.89
CA LEU A 289 7.59 20.58 9.16
C LEU A 289 7.30 19.51 10.22
N TYR A 290 7.74 18.28 9.97
CA TYR A 290 7.55 17.10 10.81
C TYR A 290 8.26 17.24 12.17
N VAL A 291 8.00 18.33 12.89
CA VAL A 291 8.16 18.48 14.33
C VAL A 291 7.46 17.26 14.92
N ALA A 292 8.07 16.63 15.91
CA ALA A 292 7.53 15.48 16.61
C ALA A 292 6.16 15.83 17.21
N THR A 293 5.11 15.78 16.39
CA THR A 293 3.75 16.06 16.83
C THR A 293 3.38 14.88 17.69
N LYS A 294 3.32 15.15 18.99
CA LYS A 294 2.62 14.29 19.91
C LYS A 294 1.20 14.13 19.37
N LYS A 295 0.70 12.90 19.41
CA LYS A 295 -0.67 12.61 19.02
C LYS A 295 -1.41 12.15 20.24
N ASP A 296 -2.61 12.68 20.40
CA ASP A 296 -3.51 12.24 21.44
C ASP A 296 -3.97 10.81 21.16
N VAL A 297 -3.69 9.93 22.11
CA VAL A 297 -4.01 8.50 22.04
C VAL A 297 -5.17 8.24 23.00
N TYR A 298 -6.14 7.48 22.51
CA TYR A 298 -7.35 7.15 23.25
C TYR A 298 -7.57 5.65 23.29
N LEU A 299 -8.10 5.16 24.40
CA LEU A 299 -8.79 3.88 24.47
C LEU A 299 -10.28 4.15 24.25
N GLN A 300 -10.87 3.51 23.24
CA GLN A 300 -12.30 3.49 23.02
C GLN A 300 -12.88 2.19 23.57
N ALA A 301 -13.93 2.28 24.38
CA ALA A 301 -14.62 1.12 24.93
C ALA A 301 -16.14 1.30 25.01
N HIS A 302 -16.87 0.18 25.01
CA HIS A 302 -18.33 0.15 25.25
C HIS A 302 -18.72 0.27 26.74
N GLY A 303 -17.75 0.43 27.65
CA GLY A 303 -17.96 0.45 29.10
C GLY A 303 -18.68 -0.80 29.61
N HIS A 304 -19.60 -0.61 30.55
CA HIS A 304 -20.42 -1.69 31.12
C HIS A 304 -21.54 -2.20 30.19
N ASN A 305 -21.83 -1.53 29.08
CA ASN A 305 -22.95 -1.87 28.19
C ASN A 305 -22.61 -3.00 27.18
N PHE A 306 -21.55 -3.76 27.44
CA PHE A 306 -21.10 -4.80 26.53
C PHE A 306 -21.97 -6.07 26.61
N ASP A 307 -22.62 -6.40 25.50
CA ASP A 307 -23.55 -7.54 25.36
C ASP A 307 -22.87 -8.90 25.10
N GLY A 308 -21.54 -8.90 24.92
CA GLY A 308 -20.78 -10.12 24.61
C GLY A 308 -20.59 -10.41 23.12
N ARG A 309 -21.19 -9.63 22.20
CA ARG A 309 -21.20 -9.91 20.75
C ARG A 309 -20.33 -8.96 19.93
N GLU A 310 -20.18 -7.70 20.35
CA GLU A 310 -19.53 -6.66 19.54
C GLU A 310 -18.05 -6.38 19.88
N ARG A 311 -17.46 -5.39 19.19
CA ARG A 311 -16.08 -4.93 19.39
C ARG A 311 -15.95 -4.18 20.71
N HIS A 312 -15.27 -4.76 21.69
CA HIS A 312 -15.28 -4.21 23.04
C HIS A 312 -14.35 -3.01 23.23
N VAL A 313 -13.07 -3.17 22.89
CA VAL A 313 -11.98 -2.22 23.23
C VAL A 313 -11.02 -2.02 22.07
N VAL A 314 -10.57 -0.78 21.85
CA VAL A 314 -9.58 -0.44 20.84
C VAL A 314 -8.76 0.77 21.26
N ILE A 315 -7.43 0.71 21.09
CA ILE A 315 -6.59 1.91 21.20
C ILE A 315 -6.47 2.55 19.82
N HIS A 316 -6.64 3.87 19.75
CA HIS A 316 -6.55 4.61 18.49
C HIS A 316 -5.96 6.01 18.64
N TRP A 317 -5.52 6.57 17.52
CA TRP A 317 -5.16 7.99 17.39
C TRP A 317 -5.42 8.47 15.96
N VAL A 318 -5.74 9.75 15.82
CA VAL A 318 -6.02 10.37 14.51
C VAL A 318 -4.70 10.65 13.77
N ASN A 319 -4.58 10.16 12.55
CA ASN A 319 -3.45 10.44 11.67
C ASN A 319 -3.64 11.68 10.80
N GLY A 320 -4.89 12.01 10.49
CA GLY A 320 -5.32 13.15 9.68
C GLY A 320 -6.81 13.01 9.36
N THR A 321 -7.30 13.79 8.41
CA THR A 321 -8.67 13.70 7.89
C THR A 321 -8.64 13.46 6.39
N LEU A 322 -9.65 12.73 5.89
CA LEU A 322 -9.87 12.46 4.47
C LEU A 322 -11.38 12.64 4.20
N ALA A 323 -11.75 13.64 3.39
CA ALA A 323 -13.16 14.00 3.14
C ALA A 323 -13.96 14.12 4.45
N ASP A 324 -13.46 14.94 5.38
CA ASP A 324 -14.00 15.19 6.73
C ASP A 324 -14.05 13.97 7.68
N ASN A 325 -13.68 12.78 7.21
CA ASN A 325 -13.61 11.60 8.03
C ASN A 325 -12.20 11.42 8.63
N PRO A 326 -12.06 11.16 9.94
CA PRO A 326 -10.76 10.91 10.54
C PRO A 326 -10.14 9.60 10.02
N VAL A 327 -8.88 9.69 9.60
CA VAL A 327 -8.04 8.53 9.31
C VAL A 327 -7.34 8.16 10.61
N THR A 328 -7.77 7.09 11.27
CA THR A 328 -7.25 6.69 12.58
C THR A 328 -6.33 5.48 12.47
N GLN A 329 -5.20 5.51 13.18
CA GLN A 329 -4.49 4.26 13.47
C GLN A 329 -5.24 3.49 14.55
N ILE A 330 -5.34 2.18 14.39
CA ILE A 330 -6.02 1.30 15.34
C ILE A 330 -5.06 0.21 15.81
N VAL A 331 -5.08 -0.07 17.12
CA VAL A 331 -4.40 -1.19 17.76
C VAL A 331 -5.44 -2.01 18.51
N GLN A 332 -5.69 -3.24 18.04
CA GLN A 332 -6.70 -4.11 18.62
C GLN A 332 -6.41 -5.59 18.39
N LEU A 333 -6.98 -6.42 19.27
CA LEU A 333 -7.27 -7.81 18.98
C LEU A 333 -8.71 -7.91 18.46
N SER A 334 -8.87 -8.31 17.21
CA SER A 334 -10.18 -8.44 16.54
C SER A 334 -10.59 -9.91 16.39
N GLY A 335 -11.85 -10.17 16.07
CA GLY A 335 -12.39 -11.52 15.86
C GLY A 335 -13.47 -11.90 16.85
N ILE A 336 -13.92 -13.15 16.74
CA ILE A 336 -14.90 -13.76 17.64
C ILE A 336 -14.20 -14.79 18.53
N ARG A 337 -14.86 -15.25 19.60
CA ARG A 337 -14.36 -16.35 20.44
C ARG A 337 -13.95 -17.54 19.58
N GLY A 338 -12.74 -18.04 19.76
CA GLY A 338 -12.15 -19.12 18.97
C GLY A 338 -11.52 -18.72 17.63
N LYS A 339 -11.57 -17.44 17.23
CA LYS A 339 -11.02 -16.94 15.95
C LYS A 339 -10.49 -15.51 16.07
N PHE A 340 -9.48 -15.30 16.90
CA PHE A 340 -8.86 -13.98 17.08
C PHE A 340 -7.76 -13.68 16.06
N VAL A 341 -7.66 -12.40 15.67
CA VAL A 341 -6.66 -11.83 14.76
C VAL A 341 -6.19 -10.50 15.32
N PHE A 342 -4.88 -10.38 15.52
CA PHE A 342 -4.24 -9.13 15.91
C PHE A 342 -4.09 -8.20 14.71
N ASP A 343 -4.63 -6.98 14.83
CA ASP A 343 -4.65 -5.97 13.78
C ASP A 343 -4.02 -4.68 14.36
N SER A 344 -2.74 -4.45 14.05
CA SER A 344 -1.93 -3.40 14.69
C SER A 344 -1.46 -2.29 13.77
N LEU A 345 -1.60 -2.43 12.45
CA LEU A 345 -0.97 -1.51 11.49
C LEU A 345 -1.94 -0.95 10.45
N VAL A 346 -3.25 -1.07 10.66
CA VAL A 346 -4.22 -0.57 9.69
C VAL A 346 -4.71 0.82 10.12
N ALA A 347 -4.30 1.83 9.36
CA ALA A 347 -5.01 3.10 9.34
C ALA A 347 -6.38 2.87 8.69
N LYS A 348 -7.46 3.24 9.37
CA LYS A 348 -8.83 3.11 8.88
C LYS A 348 -9.49 4.48 8.80
N LEU A 349 -10.27 4.68 7.74
CA LEU A 349 -11.24 5.75 7.71
C LEU A 349 -12.34 5.44 8.73
N ARG A 350 -12.62 6.36 9.65
CA ARG A 350 -13.63 6.20 10.69
C ARG A 350 -14.77 7.18 10.44
N ASN A 351 -16.00 6.68 10.58
CA ASN A 351 -17.16 7.55 10.67
C ASN A 351 -17.10 8.31 12.02
N PRO A 352 -17.18 9.67 12.02
CA PRO A 352 -17.21 10.47 13.25
C PRO A 352 -18.23 9.99 14.28
N ALA A 353 -19.42 9.53 13.84
CA ALA A 353 -20.47 9.03 14.72
C ALA A 353 -20.01 7.81 15.55
N THR A 354 -19.10 6.99 15.03
CA THR A 354 -18.54 5.84 15.78
C THR A 354 -17.57 6.27 16.88
N LEU A 355 -16.94 7.44 16.77
CA LEU A 355 -16.10 7.98 17.83
C LEU A 355 -16.98 8.54 18.96
N GLU A 356 -18.12 9.14 18.62
CA GLU A 356 -19.08 9.72 19.56
C GLU A 356 -19.92 8.67 20.30
N SER A 357 -20.20 7.52 19.66
CA SER A 357 -21.06 6.49 20.24
C SER A 357 -20.39 5.61 21.31
N HIS A 358 -19.13 5.88 21.66
CA HIS A 358 -18.36 5.08 22.60
C HIS A 358 -17.63 5.95 23.60
N THR A 359 -17.41 5.43 24.81
CA THR A 359 -16.59 6.12 25.81
C THR A 359 -15.13 6.17 25.36
N GLN A 360 -14.54 7.36 25.42
CA GLN A 360 -13.15 7.62 25.06
C GLN A 360 -12.35 7.93 26.33
N TYR A 361 -11.32 7.14 26.60
CA TYR A 361 -10.39 7.35 27.70
C TYR A 361 -9.08 7.89 27.14
N TYR A 362 -8.71 9.11 27.55
CA TYR A 362 -7.46 9.72 27.11
C TYR A 362 -6.28 9.02 27.78
N LEU A 363 -5.37 8.47 26.96
CA LEU A 363 -4.17 7.78 27.44
C LEU A 363 -2.96 8.72 27.54
N GLY A 364 -3.00 9.85 26.82
CA GLY A 364 -1.91 10.82 26.78
C GLY A 364 -1.55 11.25 25.36
N SER A 365 -0.61 12.19 25.27
CA SER A 365 -0.12 12.70 24.00
C SER A 365 1.23 12.06 23.67
N PHE A 366 1.24 11.10 22.77
CA PHE A 366 2.41 10.27 22.50
C PHE A 366 3.20 10.78 21.30
N THR A 367 4.50 10.95 21.49
CA THR A 367 5.47 11.10 20.42
C THR A 367 5.44 9.89 19.48
N ARG A 368 6.08 10.02 18.31
CA ARG A 368 6.21 8.89 17.39
C ARG A 368 6.93 7.69 18.04
N ALA A 369 7.99 7.92 18.79
CA ALA A 369 8.76 6.86 19.44
C ALA A 369 7.91 6.11 20.48
N GLU A 370 7.12 6.84 21.26
CA GLU A 370 6.17 6.25 22.22
C GLU A 370 5.06 5.45 21.51
N ARG A 371 4.53 5.93 20.38
CA ARG A 371 3.57 5.17 19.56
C ARG A 371 4.20 3.92 18.93
N GLN A 372 5.47 3.96 18.54
CA GLN A 372 6.19 2.76 18.08
C GLN A 372 6.43 1.77 19.23
N LEU A 373 6.73 2.26 20.43
CA LEU A 373 6.84 1.43 21.62
C LEU A 373 5.50 0.75 21.95
N LEU A 374 4.38 1.50 21.94
CA LEU A 374 3.03 0.95 22.06
C LEU A 374 2.78 -0.22 21.09
N LEU A 375 3.09 -0.02 19.80
CA LEU A 375 2.90 -1.05 18.77
C LEU A 375 3.75 -2.29 19.02
N ARG A 376 5.00 -2.10 19.49
CA ARG A 376 5.88 -3.20 19.89
C ARG A 376 5.31 -3.98 21.06
N LEU A 377 4.91 -3.29 22.14
CA LEU A 377 4.31 -3.90 23.32
C LEU A 377 3.06 -4.71 22.97
N ALA A 378 2.21 -4.18 22.10
CA ALA A 378 1.02 -4.86 21.60
C ALA A 378 1.36 -6.16 20.86
N ASN A 379 2.41 -6.15 20.02
CA ASN A 379 2.85 -7.34 19.30
C ASN A 379 3.47 -8.42 20.20
N GLU A 380 3.98 -8.03 21.37
CA GLU A 380 4.53 -8.96 22.36
C GLU A 380 3.48 -9.59 23.29
N ILE A 381 2.22 -9.12 23.27
CA ILE A 381 1.17 -9.75 24.07
C ILE A 381 0.76 -11.06 23.41
N GLU A 382 1.11 -12.16 24.05
CA GLU A 382 0.72 -13.50 23.62
C GLU A 382 -0.80 -13.68 23.73
N PHE A 383 -1.40 -14.33 22.74
CA PHE A 383 -2.80 -14.72 22.79
C PHE A 383 -2.99 -16.01 22.02
N ASP A 384 -3.92 -16.85 22.50
CA ASP A 384 -4.38 -17.98 21.73
C ASP A 384 -5.51 -17.53 20.78
N LYS A 385 -5.31 -17.78 19.48
CA LYS A 385 -6.29 -17.48 18.43
C LYS A 385 -7.56 -18.29 18.61
N THR A 386 -7.48 -19.46 19.25
CA THR A 386 -8.58 -20.37 19.51
C THR A 386 -9.22 -20.21 20.89
N SER A 387 -8.74 -19.28 21.71
CA SER A 387 -9.29 -19.10 23.05
C SER A 387 -10.77 -18.75 23.02
N VAL A 388 -11.54 -19.39 23.89
CA VAL A 388 -12.95 -19.08 24.14
C VAL A 388 -13.17 -18.27 25.43
N ILE A 389 -12.12 -18.15 26.26
CA ILE A 389 -12.16 -17.47 27.56
C ILE A 389 -11.35 -16.18 27.59
N ASN A 390 -10.20 -16.11 26.91
CA ASN A 390 -9.28 -14.98 26.91
C ASN A 390 -9.43 -14.15 25.63
N GLY A 391 -10.43 -13.28 25.61
CA GLY A 391 -10.72 -12.43 24.45
C GLY A 391 -9.95 -11.11 24.43
N CYS A 392 -10.41 -10.20 23.56
CA CYS A 392 -9.79 -8.88 23.32
C CYS A 392 -9.65 -8.01 24.58
N ARG A 393 -10.52 -8.16 25.59
CA ARG A 393 -10.45 -7.40 26.85
C ARG A 393 -9.30 -7.87 27.74
N VAL A 394 -9.06 -9.17 27.81
CA VAL A 394 -7.92 -9.74 28.55
C VAL A 394 -6.62 -9.24 27.90
N TRP A 395 -6.54 -9.36 26.57
CA TRP A 395 -5.40 -8.88 25.80
C TRP A 395 -5.16 -7.37 26.01
N MET A 396 -6.22 -6.56 25.98
CA MET A 396 -6.12 -5.11 26.20
C MET A 396 -5.65 -4.78 27.62
N ARG A 397 -6.14 -5.50 28.64
CA ARG A 397 -5.67 -5.35 30.02
C ARG A 397 -4.17 -5.53 30.12
N GLU A 398 -3.65 -6.59 29.52
CA GLU A 398 -2.22 -6.90 29.56
C GLU A 398 -1.38 -5.87 28.80
N LEU A 399 -1.89 -5.36 27.68
CA LEU A 399 -1.27 -4.26 26.97
C LEU A 399 -1.20 -3.01 27.85
N LEU A 400 -2.30 -2.61 28.48
CA LEU A 400 -2.33 -1.44 29.36
C LEU A 400 -1.38 -1.61 30.56
N LEU A 401 -1.33 -2.79 31.16
CA LEU A 401 -0.36 -3.10 32.23
C LEU A 401 1.09 -2.98 31.75
N LYS A 402 1.41 -3.44 30.53
CA LYS A 402 2.73 -3.23 29.93
C LYS A 402 3.01 -1.73 29.69
N MET A 403 2.02 -0.98 29.22
CA MET A 403 2.13 0.47 29.02
C MET A 403 2.42 1.22 30.34
N VAL A 404 1.80 0.81 31.46
CA VAL A 404 2.11 1.34 32.80
C VAL A 404 3.57 1.06 33.18
N ARG A 405 4.04 -0.19 32.99
CA ARG A 405 5.44 -0.57 33.30
C ARG A 405 6.47 0.23 32.50
N GLU A 406 6.18 0.46 31.22
CA GLU A 406 7.01 1.27 30.31
C GLU A 406 6.77 2.79 30.45
N LYS A 407 5.94 3.21 31.42
CA LYS A 407 5.61 4.62 31.71
C LYS A 407 5.01 5.37 30.51
N LEU A 408 4.32 4.67 29.61
CA LEU A 408 3.53 5.28 28.54
C LEU A 408 2.23 5.90 29.08
N ILE A 409 1.66 5.31 30.13
CA ILE A 409 0.49 5.82 30.86
C ILE A 409 0.76 5.72 32.37
N SER A 410 0.03 6.50 33.18
CA SER A 410 0.12 6.41 34.65
C SER A 410 -0.70 5.24 35.19
N GLU A 411 -0.36 4.80 36.41
CA GLU A 411 -1.14 3.82 37.15
C GLU A 411 -2.57 4.33 37.41
N GLU A 412 -2.71 5.61 37.77
CA GLU A 412 -4.01 6.29 37.93
C GLU A 412 -4.88 6.21 36.65
N THR A 413 -4.30 6.47 35.47
CA THR A 413 -5.03 6.32 34.20
C THR A 413 -5.52 4.89 33.99
N PHE A 414 -4.70 3.89 34.35
CA PHE A 414 -5.09 2.49 34.25
C PHE A 414 -6.19 2.12 35.24
N GLU A 415 -6.11 2.59 36.50
CA GLU A 415 -7.13 2.33 37.54
C GLU A 415 -8.50 2.86 37.13
N VAL A 416 -8.56 4.10 36.62
CA VAL A 416 -9.81 4.70 36.10
C VAL A 416 -10.41 3.85 34.97
N ILE A 417 -9.57 3.40 34.03
CA ILE A 417 -10.02 2.55 32.93
C ILE A 417 -10.51 1.20 33.44
N GLU A 418 -9.80 0.58 34.39
CA GLU A 418 -10.16 -0.73 34.94
C GLU A 418 -11.49 -0.69 35.72
N GLU A 419 -11.78 0.43 36.39
CA GLU A 419 -13.04 0.64 37.09
C GLU A 419 -14.22 0.72 36.12
N ASP A 420 -14.11 1.54 35.06
CA ASP A 420 -15.21 1.81 34.14
C ASP A 420 -15.36 0.79 32.99
N VAL A 421 -14.26 0.13 32.63
CA VAL A 421 -14.20 -0.86 31.55
C VAL A 421 -13.85 -2.18 32.18
N PRO A 422 -14.75 -3.19 32.17
CA PRO A 422 -14.42 -4.43 32.86
C PRO A 422 -13.32 -5.14 32.04
N LEU A 423 -12.11 -5.18 32.56
CA LEU A 423 -10.95 -5.76 31.88
C LEU A 423 -10.54 -7.03 32.64
N PRO A 424 -11.09 -8.21 32.31
CA PRO A 424 -10.82 -9.42 33.07
C PRO A 424 -9.34 -9.79 33.04
N LYS A 425 -8.87 -10.39 34.13
CA LYS A 425 -7.53 -10.99 34.19
C LYS A 425 -7.51 -12.26 33.32
N ARG A 426 -6.33 -12.58 32.78
CA ARG A 426 -6.13 -13.83 32.04
C ARG A 426 -6.45 -15.03 32.92
N MET A 427 -7.19 -15.97 32.36
CA MET A 427 -7.48 -17.25 32.97
C MET A 427 -6.69 -18.35 32.25
N PRO A 428 -6.33 -19.46 32.91
CA PRO A 428 -5.76 -20.62 32.23
C PRO A 428 -6.71 -21.12 31.15
N GLU A 429 -6.20 -21.37 29.93
CA GLU A 429 -7.00 -22.04 28.88
C GLU A 429 -7.48 -23.39 29.42
N PRO A 430 -8.72 -23.82 29.11
CA PRO A 430 -9.17 -25.14 29.51
C PRO A 430 -8.24 -26.19 28.90
N ASP A 431 -7.81 -27.17 29.70
CA ASP A 431 -7.05 -28.29 29.17
C ASP A 431 -7.84 -28.94 28.04
N GLU A 432 -7.27 -29.01 26.83
CA GLU A 432 -7.92 -29.58 25.63
C GLU A 432 -8.51 -30.98 25.90
N ALA A 433 -7.90 -31.73 26.83
CA ALA A 433 -8.33 -33.06 27.24
C ALA A 433 -9.71 -33.09 27.93
N ILE A 434 -10.16 -32.00 28.56
CA ILE A 434 -11.44 -31.97 29.28
C ILE A 434 -12.59 -31.66 28.31
N GLU A 435 -12.37 -30.79 27.33
CA GLU A 435 -13.43 -30.42 26.37
C GLU A 435 -13.79 -31.56 25.40
N ASP A 436 -12.82 -32.37 24.95
CA ASP A 436 -13.13 -33.53 24.10
C ASP A 436 -13.99 -34.56 24.85
N SER A 437 -13.76 -34.75 26.15
CA SER A 437 -14.57 -35.66 26.97
C SER A 437 -16.03 -35.17 27.16
N GLN A 438 -16.25 -33.85 27.19
CA GLN A 438 -17.59 -33.27 27.32
C GLN A 438 -18.30 -33.16 25.97
N ARG A 439 -17.58 -32.93 24.86
CA ARG A 439 -18.13 -32.98 23.50
C ARG A 439 -18.55 -34.39 23.09
N LEU A 440 -17.80 -35.41 23.53
CA LEU A 440 -18.14 -36.83 23.31
C LEU A 440 -19.35 -37.32 24.13
N GLN A 441 -19.80 -36.58 25.15
CA GLN A 441 -21.01 -36.92 25.92
C GLN A 441 -22.28 -36.21 25.42
N LEU A 442 -22.14 -35.25 24.49
CA LEU A 442 -23.25 -34.47 23.92
C LEU A 442 -23.58 -34.84 22.47
N HIS A 443 -22.88 -35.83 21.91
CA HIS A 443 -23.17 -36.51 20.65
C HIS A 443 -23.40 -37.99 20.91
#